data_AF-A0A1H1Z6W6-F1
#
_entry.id   AF-A0A1H1Z6W6-F1
#
_cell.length_a   1.000
_cell.length_b   1.000
_cell.length_c   1.000
_cell.angle_alpha   90.00
_cell.angle_beta   90.00
_cell.angle_gamma   90.00
#
_symmetry.space_group_name_H-M   'P 1'
#
loop_
_entity.id
_entity.type
_entity.pdbx_description
1 polymer ?
#
loop_
_entity_poly.entity_id
_entity_poly.type
_entity_poly.pdbx_seq_one_letter_code
_entity_poly.pdbx_strand_id
1 'polypeptide(L)'
;MPWWFWILLWVALVAVSLLFYFVLGVRLFRKFMATVKDLGAAGDKLGHIGPLPGVDPHDHQAGMGRPAAGSAIFASPADMRHDYEASKSSRREERRLRRVQRKKDRGQPQALTDLDFT
;
A
#
# COMPACT_ATOMS: atom_id res chain seq x y z
N MET A 1 -31.34 35.10 28.92
CA MET A 1 -30.42 34.00 28.55
C MET A 1 -31.18 32.99 27.72
N PRO A 2 -30.98 32.96 26.39
CA PRO A 2 -31.81 32.16 25.51
C PRO A 2 -31.42 30.69 25.64
N TRP A 3 -32.20 29.93 26.43
CA TRP A 3 -32.06 28.49 26.65
C TRP A 3 -31.90 27.67 25.35
N TRP A 4 -32.47 28.17 24.24
CA TRP A 4 -32.31 27.65 22.89
C TRP A 4 -30.86 27.53 22.38
N PHE A 5 -29.93 28.38 22.85
CA PHE A 5 -28.52 28.29 22.45
C PHE A 5 -27.90 26.94 22.81
N TRP A 6 -28.34 26.34 23.93
CA TRP A 6 -27.81 25.06 24.37
C TRP A 6 -28.16 23.93 23.40
N ILE A 7 -29.39 23.93 22.87
CA ILE A 7 -29.84 22.96 21.87
C ILE A 7 -29.02 23.10 20.59
N LEU A 8 -28.79 24.33 20.11
CA LEU A 8 -27.99 24.59 18.93
C LEU A 8 -26.55 24.09 19.09
N LEU A 9 -25.96 24.24 20.28
CA LEU A 9 -24.62 23.75 20.59
C LEU A 9 -24.55 22.22 20.49
N TRP A 10 -25.49 21.50 21.09
CA TRP A 10 -25.53 20.04 21.00
C TRP A 10 -25.73 19.54 19.57
N VAL A 11 -26.64 20.17 18.81
CA VAL A 11 -26.89 19.81 17.41
C VAL A 11 -25.63 20.03 16.56
N ALA A 12 -24.95 21.17 16.72
CA ALA A 12 -23.69 21.43 16.03
C ALA A 12 -22.62 20.41 16.39
N LEU A 13 -22.48 20.07 17.68
CA LEU A 13 -21.51 19.08 18.16
C LEU A 13 -21.76 17.69 17.54
N VAL A 14 -23.02 17.25 17.55
CA VAL A 14 -23.44 15.97 16.97
C VAL A 14 -23.25 15.97 15.46
N ALA A 15 -23.62 17.05 14.77
CA ALA A 15 -23.46 17.17 13.32
C ALA A 15 -21.98 17.10 12.91
N VAL A 16 -21.08 17.80 13.60
CA VAL A 16 -19.64 17.75 13.35
C VAL A 16 -19.08 16.35 13.62
N SER A 17 -19.50 15.71 14.70
CA SER A 17 -19.12 14.34 15.03
C SER A 17 -19.54 13.35 13.95
N LEU A 18 -20.81 13.41 13.51
CA LEU A 18 -21.34 12.60 12.40
C LEU A 18 -20.58 12.84 11.10
N LEU A 19 -20.32 14.10 10.75
CA LEU A 19 -19.55 14.44 9.57
C LEU A 19 -18.15 13.82 9.63
N PHE A 20 -17.49 13.91 10.79
CA PHE A 20 -16.17 13.32 11.00
C PHE A 20 -16.21 11.80 10.82
N TYR A 21 -17.14 11.10 11.46
CA TYR A 21 -17.30 9.66 11.31
C TYR A 21 -17.67 9.26 9.88
N PHE A 22 -18.49 10.04 9.20
CA PHE A 22 -18.86 9.80 7.81
C PHE A 22 -17.66 9.92 6.88
N VAL A 23 -16.86 10.99 6.99
CA VAL A 23 -15.63 11.16 6.22
C VAL A 23 -14.63 10.04 6.51
N LEU A 24 -14.46 9.68 7.78
CA LEU A 24 -13.57 8.59 8.19
C LEU A 24 -14.04 7.24 7.64
N GLY A 25 -15.35 6.97 7.73
CA GLY A 25 -16.00 5.78 7.20
C GLY A 25 -15.85 5.67 5.69
N VAL A 26 -16.16 6.72 4.93
CA VAL A 26 -15.99 6.74 3.47
C VAL A 26 -14.52 6.56 3.09
N ARG A 27 -13.59 7.20 3.80
CA ARG A 27 -12.15 7.06 3.53
C ARG A 27 -11.68 5.63 3.78
N LEU A 28 -12.14 5.00 4.86
CA LEU A 28 -11.78 3.63 5.20
C LEU A 28 -12.42 2.64 4.23
N PHE A 29 -13.70 2.84 3.90
CA PHE A 29 -14.45 2.05 2.95
C PHE A 29 -13.82 2.07 1.55
N ARG A 30 -13.40 3.24 1.06
CA ARG A 30 -12.69 3.34 -0.24
C ARG A 30 -11.39 2.55 -0.26
N LYS A 31 -10.63 2.58 0.83
CA LYS A 31 -9.39 1.81 0.95
C LYS A 31 -9.66 0.31 1.03
N PHE A 32 -10.64 -0.08 1.84
CA PHE A 32 -11.03 -1.48 1.98
C PHE A 32 -11.56 -2.05 0.66
N MET A 33 -12.42 -1.31 -0.05
CA MET A 33 -12.90 -1.74 -1.37
C MET A 33 -11.82 -1.82 -2.43
N ALA A 34 -10.76 -0.99 -2.35
CA ALA A 34 -9.60 -1.17 -3.22
C ALA A 34 -8.94 -2.53 -2.96
N THR A 35 -8.72 -2.88 -1.69
CA THR A 35 -8.16 -4.19 -1.32
C THR A 35 -9.08 -5.35 -1.69
N VAL A 36 -10.40 -5.22 -1.49
CA VAL A 36 -11.39 -6.24 -1.85
C VAL A 36 -11.46 -6.42 -3.37
N LYS A 37 -11.37 -5.34 -4.16
CA LYS A 37 -11.32 -5.43 -5.61
C LYS A 37 -10.04 -6.15 -6.08
N ASP A 38 -8.91 -5.87 -5.45
CA ASP A 38 -7.65 -6.58 -5.74
C ASP A 38 -7.74 -8.06 -5.35
N LEU A 39 -8.39 -8.37 -4.23
CA LEU A 39 -8.62 -9.73 -3.76
C LEU A 39 -9.65 -10.48 -4.61
N GLY A 40 -10.66 -9.78 -5.14
CA GLY A 40 -11.63 -10.33 -6.09
C GLY A 40 -10.99 -10.62 -7.44
N ALA A 41 -10.12 -9.73 -7.94
CA ALA A 41 -9.34 -9.99 -9.15
C ALA A 41 -8.35 -11.16 -8.99
N ALA A 42 -7.81 -11.36 -7.78
CA ALA A 42 -7.01 -12.54 -7.45
C ALA A 42 -7.88 -13.79 -7.23
N GLY A 43 -9.09 -13.62 -6.68
CA GLY A 43 -10.10 -14.66 -6.46
C GLY A 43 -10.65 -15.22 -7.76
N ASP A 44 -10.92 -14.38 -8.76
CA ASP A 44 -11.27 -14.81 -10.11
C ASP A 44 -10.16 -15.66 -10.72
N LYS A 45 -8.88 -15.29 -10.51
CA LYS A 45 -7.74 -16.10 -10.96
C LYS A 45 -7.61 -17.42 -10.22
N LEU A 46 -7.94 -17.47 -8.92
CA LEU A 46 -8.02 -18.70 -8.13
C LEU A 46 -9.22 -19.58 -8.51
N GLY A 47 -10.35 -18.98 -8.91
CA GLY A 47 -11.55 -19.69 -9.39
C GLY A 47 -11.35 -20.36 -10.75
N HIS A 48 -10.43 -19.85 -11.57
CA HIS A 48 -9.97 -20.54 -12.78
C HIS A 48 -9.04 -21.73 -12.49
N ILE A 49 -8.68 -21.97 -11.22
CA ILE A 49 -7.96 -23.17 -10.76
C ILE A 49 -8.95 -24.21 -10.21
N GLY A 50 -10.16 -24.26 -10.78
CA GLY A 50 -11.04 -25.43 -10.69
C GLY A 50 -10.36 -26.64 -11.35
N PRO A 51 -10.55 -27.85 -10.81
CA PRO A 51 -9.54 -28.89 -10.80
C PRO A 51 -9.27 -29.42 -12.21
N LEU A 52 -8.09 -29.15 -12.76
CA LEU A 52 -7.59 -29.91 -13.90
C LEU A 52 -6.53 -30.92 -13.47
N PRO A 53 -6.71 -32.20 -13.84
CA PRO A 53 -5.73 -33.25 -13.70
C PRO A 53 -4.61 -32.96 -14.70
N GLY A 54 -3.36 -33.06 -14.27
CA GLY A 54 -2.23 -32.93 -15.17
C GLY A 54 -1.27 -31.86 -14.72
N VAL A 55 -0.21 -32.34 -14.10
CA VAL A 55 1.08 -31.67 -14.00
C VAL A 55 1.52 -31.25 -15.40
N ASP A 56 1.61 -29.94 -15.68
CA ASP A 56 2.38 -29.40 -16.79
C ASP A 56 3.42 -28.39 -16.25
N PRO A 57 4.75 -28.65 -16.36
CA PRO A 57 5.78 -27.90 -15.62
C PRO A 57 6.21 -26.56 -16.23
N HIS A 58 5.50 -25.98 -17.21
CA HIS A 58 6.14 -25.02 -18.14
C HIS A 58 5.73 -23.54 -18.10
N ASP A 59 4.82 -23.09 -17.23
CA ASP A 59 4.39 -21.66 -17.22
C ASP A 59 4.83 -20.85 -15.98
N HIS A 60 6.08 -21.00 -15.57
CA HIS A 60 6.69 -20.23 -14.48
C HIS A 60 7.41 -18.94 -14.92
N GLN A 61 6.90 -18.17 -15.91
CA GLN A 61 7.67 -17.04 -16.45
C GLN A 61 7.08 -15.63 -16.31
N ALA A 62 5.94 -15.42 -15.62
CA ALA A 62 5.31 -14.09 -15.50
C ALA A 62 5.24 -13.48 -14.08
N GLY A 63 6.04 -13.96 -13.11
CA GLY A 63 5.94 -13.51 -11.72
C GLY A 63 7.22 -13.63 -10.88
N MET A 64 8.39 -13.49 -11.50
CA MET A 64 9.70 -13.84 -10.93
C MET A 64 10.23 -12.89 -9.83
N GLY A 65 9.37 -12.33 -8.98
CA GLY A 65 9.82 -11.44 -7.89
C GLY A 65 8.80 -11.13 -6.80
N ARG A 66 7.60 -11.74 -6.83
CA ARG A 66 6.66 -11.64 -5.71
C ARG A 66 6.66 -12.97 -4.97
N PRO A 67 7.18 -13.05 -3.73
CA PRO A 67 7.07 -14.28 -2.95
C PRO A 67 5.60 -14.66 -2.84
N ALA A 68 5.28 -15.92 -3.14
CA ALA A 68 3.92 -16.44 -3.02
C ALA A 68 3.39 -16.18 -1.60
N ALA A 69 2.12 -15.80 -1.47
CA ALA A 69 1.53 -15.55 -0.16
C ALA A 69 1.68 -16.81 0.72
N GLY A 70 2.42 -16.69 1.84
CA GLY A 70 2.75 -17.81 2.73
C GLY A 70 4.14 -18.44 2.54
N SER A 71 4.89 -18.08 1.48
CA SER A 71 6.25 -18.61 1.25
C SER A 71 7.24 -18.23 2.33
N ALA A 72 6.99 -17.14 3.06
CA ALA A 72 7.83 -16.68 4.17
C ALA A 72 7.86 -17.63 5.37
N ILE A 73 6.86 -18.52 5.53
CA ILE A 73 6.81 -19.48 6.64
C ILE A 73 7.78 -20.66 6.38
N PHE A 74 8.06 -20.96 5.11
CA PHE A 74 8.90 -22.09 4.68
C PHE A 74 10.21 -21.66 3.99
N ALA A 75 10.46 -20.36 3.86
CA ALA A 75 11.68 -19.84 3.25
C ALA A 75 12.90 -20.10 4.13
N SER A 76 14.05 -20.35 3.50
CA SER A 76 15.30 -20.50 4.24
C SER A 76 15.67 -19.16 4.92
N PRO A 77 16.27 -19.19 6.13
CA PRO A 77 16.70 -17.95 6.79
C PRO A 77 17.72 -17.13 6.00
N ALA A 78 18.49 -17.77 5.12
CA ALA A 78 19.46 -17.09 4.26
C ALA A 78 18.75 -16.28 3.15
N ASP A 79 17.76 -16.87 2.50
CA ASP A 79 16.99 -16.21 1.44
C ASP A 79 16.19 -15.03 2.00
N MET A 80 15.58 -15.21 3.18
CA MET A 80 14.84 -14.13 3.85
C MET A 80 15.75 -12.94 4.22
N ARG A 81 17.03 -13.18 4.56
CA ARG A 81 17.99 -12.11 4.82
C ARG A 81 18.32 -11.32 3.55
N HIS A 82 18.55 -12.01 2.43
CA HIS A 82 18.80 -11.35 1.15
C HIS A 82 17.60 -10.50 0.71
N ASP A 83 16.39 -11.04 0.81
CA ASP A 83 15.15 -10.32 0.49
C ASP A 83 14.95 -9.10 1.40
N TYR A 84 15.30 -9.23 2.69
CA TYR A 84 15.25 -8.13 3.63
C TYR A 84 16.25 -7.03 3.30
N GLU A 85 17.49 -7.37 2.96
CA GLU A 85 18.53 -6.40 2.59
C GLU A 85 18.18 -5.67 1.29
N ALA A 86 17.68 -6.37 0.28
CA ALA A 86 17.17 -5.78 -0.97
C ALA A 86 15.95 -4.88 -0.73
N SER A 87 15.04 -5.30 0.15
CA SER A 87 13.90 -4.48 0.56
C SER A 87 14.32 -3.25 1.39
N LYS A 88 15.43 -3.33 2.12
CA LYS A 88 15.96 -2.24 2.93
C LYS A 88 16.69 -1.21 2.07
N SER A 89 17.47 -1.64 1.07
CA SER A 89 18.14 -0.75 0.12
C SER A 89 17.12 0.02 -0.73
N SER A 90 16.12 -0.67 -1.29
CA SER A 90 15.06 -0.04 -2.09
C SER A 90 14.29 1.04 -1.32
N ARG A 91 13.94 0.81 -0.05
CA ARG A 91 13.32 1.85 0.81
C ARG A 91 14.24 3.05 1.05
N ARG A 92 15.55 2.83 1.14
CA ARG A 92 16.53 3.90 1.32
C ARG A 92 16.63 4.75 0.04
N GLU A 93 16.67 4.10 -1.12
CA GLU A 93 16.68 4.75 -2.43
C GLU A 93 15.38 5.52 -2.68
N GLU A 94 14.22 4.93 -2.38
CA GLU A 94 12.93 5.60 -2.55
C GLU A 94 12.85 6.89 -1.71
N ARG A 95 13.41 6.88 -0.49
CA ARG A 95 13.52 8.09 0.34
C ARG A 95 14.47 9.12 -0.26
N ARG A 96 15.60 8.70 -0.85
CA ARG A 96 16.54 9.59 -1.57
C ARG A 96 15.84 10.22 -2.77
N LEU A 97 15.19 9.43 -3.62
CA LEU A 97 14.44 9.90 -4.79
C LEU A 97 13.35 10.91 -4.42
N ARG A 98 12.59 10.66 -3.35
CA ARG A 98 11.58 11.62 -2.86
C ARG A 98 12.19 12.93 -2.39
N ARG A 99 13.38 12.92 -1.77
CA ARG A 99 14.09 14.14 -1.35
C ARG A 99 14.60 14.92 -2.56
N VAL A 100 15.17 14.21 -3.53
CA VAL A 100 15.65 14.79 -4.80
C VAL A 100 14.49 15.43 -5.57
N GLN A 101 13.38 14.71 -5.75
CA GLN A 101 12.22 15.23 -6.46
C GLN A 101 11.68 16.50 -5.81
N ARG A 102 11.53 16.51 -4.47
CA ARG A 102 11.08 17.69 -3.72
C ARG A 102 12.02 18.90 -3.88
N LYS A 103 13.33 18.67 -3.99
CA LYS A 103 14.31 19.75 -4.22
C LYS A 103 14.25 20.26 -5.66
N LYS A 104 14.10 19.35 -6.63
CA LYS A 104 13.93 19.65 -8.06
C LYS A 104 12.68 20.50 -8.30
N ASP A 105 11.55 20.11 -7.71
CA ASP A 105 10.28 20.85 -7.82
C ASP A 105 10.39 22.27 -7.24
N ARG A 106 11.29 22.48 -6.27
CA ARG A 106 11.53 23.78 -5.62
C ARG A 106 12.69 24.57 -6.24
N GLY A 107 13.32 24.06 -7.30
CA GLY A 107 14.49 24.68 -7.94
C GLY A 107 15.72 24.82 -7.02
N GLN A 108 15.81 24.00 -5.96
CA GLN A 108 16.94 24.06 -5.03
C GLN A 108 18.14 23.27 -5.56
N PRO A 109 19.38 23.73 -5.32
CA PRO A 109 20.56 23.01 -5.74
C PRO A 109 20.62 21.62 -5.09
N GLN A 110 20.89 20.61 -5.91
CA GLN A 110 21.01 19.21 -5.53
C GLN A 110 22.45 18.92 -5.08
N ALA A 111 22.63 17.99 -4.13
CA ALA A 111 23.97 17.61 -3.69
C ALA A 111 24.67 16.82 -4.81
N LEU A 112 25.99 17.00 -4.95
CA LEU A 112 26.79 16.27 -5.95
C LEU A 112 26.73 14.75 -5.75
N THR A 113 26.56 14.27 -4.51
CA THR A 113 26.34 12.85 -4.18
C THR A 113 24.98 12.31 -4.62
N ASP A 114 24.04 13.18 -4.98
CA ASP A 114 22.73 12.82 -5.51
C ASP A 114 22.72 12.75 -7.05
N LEU A 115 23.82 13.12 -7.70
CA LEU A 115 24.03 13.00 -9.13
C LEU A 115 24.80 11.70 -9.35
N ASP A 116 24.19 10.73 -10.02
CA ASP A 116 24.84 9.45 -10.31
C ASP A 116 25.88 9.69 -11.42
N PHE A 117 27.12 9.98 -11.03
CA PHE A 117 28.27 10.02 -11.93
C PHE A 117 28.82 8.60 -12.07
N THR A 118 28.22 7.81 -12.96
CA THR A 118 28.76 6.52 -13.40
C THR A 118 28.72 6.45 -14.92
#